data_AF-A0A544TTQ9-F1
#
_entry.id   AF-A0A544TTQ9-F1
#
_cell.length_a   1.000
_cell.length_b   1.000
_cell.length_c   1.000
_cell.angle_alpha   90.00
_cell.angle_beta   90.00
_cell.angle_gamma   90.00
#
_symmetry.space_group_name_H-M   'P 1'
#
loop_
_entity.id
_entity.type
_entity.pdbx_description
1 polymer ?
#
loop_
_entity_poly.entity_id
_entity_poly.type
_entity_poly.pdbx_seq_one_letter_code
_entity_poly.pdbx_strand_id
1 'polypeptide(L)'
;MKKATIATLTIVIAMGLSINTFANTNTKTNTKNEIFQNELTYLKSINPGITSIEVVSLKKDRDQLDELHKQLEKLELDYGILVDNTKNPNKEPKSLDDLTAEQRKNHSQLIDKIWSEELRFLDAQYKAGLIKEDNYKVDKSNFEYLREKNSLNNH
;
A
#
# COMPACT_ATOMS: atom_id res chain seq x y z
N MET A 1 17.33 8.92 23.17
CA MET A 1 16.39 9.49 22.18
C MET A 1 15.29 8.46 21.91
N LYS A 2 14.03 8.81 22.15
CA LYS A 2 12.89 7.89 21.96
C LYS A 2 12.76 7.58 20.46
N LYS A 3 12.95 6.32 20.09
CA LYS A 3 12.66 5.83 18.74
C LYS A 3 11.17 6.07 18.49
N ALA A 4 10.84 6.98 17.58
CA ALA A 4 9.50 7.08 17.05
C ALA A 4 9.28 5.82 16.22
N THR A 5 8.79 4.76 16.86
CA THR A 5 8.22 3.61 16.17
C THR A 5 7.12 4.18 15.30
N ILE A 6 7.38 4.28 13.99
CA ILE A 6 6.33 4.53 13.00
C ILE A 6 5.45 3.30 13.12
N ALA A 7 4.40 3.43 13.94
CA ALA A 7 3.24 2.58 13.85
C ALA A 7 2.69 2.88 12.46
N THR A 8 3.10 2.07 11.48
CA THR A 8 2.32 1.87 10.27
C THR A 8 0.90 1.65 10.78
N LEU A 9 0.04 2.65 10.58
CA LEU A 9 -1.38 2.44 10.74
C LEU A 9 -1.71 1.39 9.70
N THR A 10 -1.69 0.13 10.14
CA THR A 10 -2.45 -0.94 9.55
C THR A 10 -3.89 -0.48 9.69
N ILE A 11 -4.32 0.35 8.73
CA ILE A 11 -5.66 0.19 8.21
C ILE A 11 -5.64 -1.23 7.68
N VAL A 12 -6.04 -2.15 8.57
CA VAL A 12 -6.46 -3.49 8.26
C VAL A 12 -7.63 -3.28 7.31
N ILE A 13 -7.32 -3.06 6.03
CA ILE A 13 -8.19 -3.51 4.98
C ILE A 13 -8.28 -5.00 5.27
N ALA A 14 -9.43 -5.43 5.77
CA ALA A 14 -9.77 -6.83 5.98
C ALA A 14 -9.89 -7.59 4.63
N MET A 15 -8.91 -7.41 3.74
CA MET A 15 -8.77 -8.09 2.45
C MET A 15 -7.38 -8.74 2.28
N GLY A 16 -6.62 -8.86 3.39
CA GLY A 16 -5.41 -9.69 3.48
C GLY A 16 -5.66 -11.14 3.94
N LEU A 17 -6.92 -11.59 4.06
CA LEU A 17 -7.26 -12.97 4.42
C LEU A 17 -7.95 -13.71 3.27
N SER A 18 -7.17 -14.09 2.26
CA SER A 18 -7.36 -15.34 1.53
C SER A 18 -6.12 -15.83 0.77
N ILE A 19 -4.93 -15.28 1.04
CA ILE A 19 -3.71 -15.67 0.30
C ILE A 19 -2.95 -16.86 0.89
N ASN A 20 -3.47 -17.55 1.92
CA ASN A 20 -2.81 -18.73 2.49
C ASN A 20 -3.80 -19.86 2.77
N THR A 21 -4.40 -20.43 1.72
CA THR A 21 -4.64 -21.89 1.56
C THR A 21 -5.40 -22.16 0.26
N PHE A 22 -4.76 -22.07 -0.91
CA PHE A 22 -5.19 -22.85 -2.07
C PHE A 22 -3.97 -23.27 -2.88
N ALA A 23 -3.22 -24.21 -2.30
CA ALA A 23 -2.42 -25.10 -3.11
C ALA A 23 -3.37 -25.87 -4.04
N ASN A 24 -3.17 -25.66 -5.34
CA ASN A 24 -3.50 -26.61 -6.40
C ASN A 24 -5.00 -26.91 -6.65
N THR A 25 -5.65 -26.15 -7.53
CA THR A 25 -6.57 -26.71 -8.54
C THR A 25 -6.65 -25.80 -9.78
N ASN A 26 -6.70 -26.41 -10.96
CA ASN A 26 -6.75 -25.79 -12.28
C ASN A 26 -8.13 -25.13 -12.60
N THR A 27 -8.65 -24.25 -11.73
CA THR A 27 -9.98 -23.60 -11.86
C THR A 27 -9.88 -22.07 -11.85
N LYS A 28 -9.05 -21.48 -12.70
CA LYS A 28 -8.69 -20.05 -12.64
C LYS A 28 -9.77 -19.02 -13.02
N THR A 29 -10.88 -19.42 -13.64
CA THR A 29 -11.91 -18.49 -14.16
C THR A 29 -13.11 -18.33 -13.22
N ASN A 30 -13.65 -19.41 -12.65
CA ASN A 30 -14.82 -19.33 -11.75
C ASN A 30 -14.47 -18.63 -10.43
N THR A 31 -13.29 -18.91 -9.86
CA THR A 31 -12.85 -18.31 -8.60
C THR A 31 -12.67 -16.80 -8.69
N LYS A 32 -12.22 -16.27 -9.83
CA LYS A 32 -12.04 -14.82 -10.02
C LYS A 32 -13.38 -14.07 -10.02
N ASN A 33 -14.40 -14.66 -10.65
CA ASN A 33 -15.73 -14.07 -10.68
C ASN A 33 -16.39 -14.14 -9.30
N GLU A 34 -16.29 -15.26 -8.60
CA GLU A 34 -16.79 -15.40 -7.23
C GLU A 34 -16.13 -14.41 -6.26
N ILE A 35 -14.81 -14.24 -6.32
CA ILE A 35 -14.10 -13.23 -5.52
C ILE A 35 -14.59 -11.82 -5.83
N PHE A 36 -14.76 -11.47 -7.12
CA PHE A 36 -15.26 -10.15 -7.52
C PHE A 36 -16.70 -9.91 -7.04
N GLN A 37 -17.58 -10.91 -7.12
CA GLN A 37 -18.95 -10.78 -6.61
C GLN A 37 -18.99 -10.63 -5.08
N ASN A 38 -18.11 -11.33 -4.36
CA ASN A 38 -17.98 -11.19 -2.91
C ASN A 38 -17.49 -9.78 -2.53
N GLU A 39 -16.49 -9.26 -3.25
CA GLU A 39 -15.97 -7.90 -3.07
C GLU A 39 -17.05 -6.85 -3.35
N LEU A 40 -17.78 -6.98 -4.46
CA LEU A 40 -18.89 -6.10 -4.79
C LEU A 40 -20.01 -6.15 -3.74
N THR A 41 -20.35 -7.34 -3.25
CA THR A 41 -21.38 -7.54 -2.23
C THR A 41 -20.98 -6.86 -0.92
N TYR A 42 -19.72 -7.03 -0.50
CA TYR A 42 -19.19 -6.37 0.68
C TYR A 42 -19.22 -4.84 0.53
N LEU A 43 -18.75 -4.30 -0.58
CA LEU A 43 -18.73 -2.86 -0.81
C LEU A 43 -20.14 -2.26 -0.90
N LYS A 44 -21.11 -2.99 -1.49
CA LYS A 44 -22.53 -2.62 -1.46
C LYS A 44 -23.14 -2.63 -0.08
N SER A 45 -22.62 -3.45 0.85
CA SER A 45 -23.08 -3.41 2.25
C SER A 45 -22.66 -2.12 2.98
N ILE A 46 -21.62 -1.44 2.49
CA ILE A 46 -21.14 -0.15 3.01
C ILE A 46 -21.85 1.00 2.29
N ASN A 47 -21.82 1.00 0.96
CA ASN A 47 -22.54 1.96 0.12
C ASN A 47 -23.39 1.20 -0.91
N PRO A 48 -24.72 1.07 -0.71
CA PRO A 48 -25.61 0.38 -1.65
C PRO A 48 -25.64 1.00 -3.05
N GLY A 49 -25.26 2.28 -3.17
CA GLY A 49 -25.20 3.00 -4.44
C GLY A 49 -23.92 2.77 -5.25
N ILE A 50 -22.92 2.07 -4.71
CA ILE A 50 -21.66 1.83 -5.43
C ILE A 50 -21.88 0.95 -6.66
N THR A 51 -21.35 1.39 -7.79
CA THR A 51 -21.45 0.70 -9.07
C THR A 51 -20.31 -0.30 -9.25
N SER A 52 -20.54 -1.34 -10.06
CA SER A 52 -19.48 -2.28 -10.43
C SER A 52 -18.31 -1.60 -11.14
N ILE A 53 -18.54 -0.48 -11.85
CA ILE A 53 -17.50 0.30 -12.52
C ILE A 53 -16.59 0.98 -11.50
N GLU A 54 -17.17 1.60 -10.46
CA GLU A 54 -16.40 2.19 -9.37
C GLU A 54 -15.58 1.14 -8.63
N VAL A 55 -16.15 -0.04 -8.35
CA VAL A 55 -15.42 -1.16 -7.74
C VAL A 55 -14.25 -1.62 -8.61
N VAL A 56 -14.44 -1.77 -9.93
CA VAL A 56 -13.36 -2.12 -10.86
C VAL A 56 -12.28 -1.03 -10.88
N SER A 57 -12.65 0.25 -10.85
CA SER A 57 -11.68 1.36 -10.78
C SER A 57 -10.86 1.32 -9.50
N LEU A 58 -11.52 1.16 -8.34
CA LEU A 58 -10.87 1.06 -7.05
C LEU A 58 -9.92 -0.13 -6.98
N LYS A 59 -10.33 -1.28 -7.53
CA LYS A 59 -9.47 -2.46 -7.62
C LYS A 59 -8.21 -2.17 -8.44
N LYS A 60 -8.36 -1.50 -9.58
CA LYS A 60 -7.23 -1.12 -10.43
C LYS A 60 -6.27 -0.17 -9.71
N ASP A 61 -6.80 0.84 -9.01
CA ASP A 61 -5.98 1.76 -8.21
C ASP A 61 -5.24 1.01 -7.10
N ARG A 62 -5.90 0.06 -6.43
CA ARG A 62 -5.28 -0.80 -5.42
C ARG A 62 -4.16 -1.68 -5.99
N ASP A 63 -4.42 -2.34 -7.12
CA ASP A 63 -3.42 -3.19 -7.78
C ASP A 63 -2.17 -2.38 -8.20
N GLN A 64 -2.36 -1.15 -8.67
CA GLN A 64 -1.27 -0.23 -9.01
C GLN A 64 -0.44 0.15 -7.77
N LEU A 65 -1.12 0.43 -6.66
CA LEU A 65 -0.47 0.77 -5.40
C LEU A 65 0.31 -0.42 -4.81
N ASP A 66 -0.28 -1.62 -4.83
CA ASP A 66 0.38 -2.85 -4.39
C ASP A 66 1.65 -3.14 -5.22
N GLU A 67 1.61 -2.85 -6.51
CA GLU A 67 2.79 -2.99 -7.38
C GLU A 67 3.89 -1.98 -7.04
N LEU A 68 3.55 -0.74 -6.67
CA LEU A 68 4.53 0.24 -6.22
C LEU A 68 5.19 -0.17 -4.90
N HIS A 69 4.41 -0.70 -3.95
CA HIS A 69 4.95 -1.22 -2.68
C HIS A 69 5.91 -2.39 -2.90
N LYS A 70 5.59 -3.30 -3.83
CA LYS A 70 6.52 -4.38 -4.24
C LYS A 70 7.80 -3.84 -4.88
N GLN A 71 7.69 -2.81 -5.71
CA GLN A 71 8.86 -2.14 -6.28
C GLN A 71 9.73 -1.51 -5.19
N LEU A 72 9.12 -0.91 -4.17
CA LEU A 72 9.85 -0.35 -3.03
C LEU A 72 10.54 -1.44 -2.22
N GLU A 73 9.83 -2.50 -1.86
CA GLU A 73 10.41 -3.64 -1.12
C GLU A 73 11.62 -4.22 -1.86
N LYS A 74 11.48 -4.44 -3.18
CA LYS A 74 12.59 -4.91 -4.01
C LYS A 74 13.76 -3.92 -4.01
N LEU A 75 13.47 -2.62 -4.17
CA LEU A 75 14.50 -1.59 -4.15
C LEU A 75 15.24 -1.55 -2.82
N GLU A 76 14.52 -1.66 -1.71
CA GLU A 76 15.08 -1.67 -0.36
C GLU A 76 15.93 -2.92 -0.10
N LEU A 77 15.53 -4.08 -0.61
CA LEU A 77 16.35 -5.29 -0.62
C LEU A 77 17.64 -5.11 -1.43
N ASP A 78 17.54 -4.55 -2.64
CA ASP A 78 18.67 -4.32 -3.54
C ASP A 78 19.67 -3.31 -2.94
N TYR A 79 19.16 -2.28 -2.25
CA TYR A 79 19.99 -1.28 -1.56
C TYR A 79 20.50 -1.76 -0.21
N GLY A 80 19.95 -2.86 0.31
CA GLY A 80 20.29 -3.42 1.62
C GLY A 80 19.69 -2.63 2.78
N ILE A 81 18.70 -1.77 2.52
CA ILE A 81 17.86 -1.13 3.54
C ILE A 81 17.00 -2.20 4.24
N LEU A 82 16.44 -3.13 3.44
CA LEU A 82 15.73 -4.31 3.94
C LEU A 82 16.65 -5.53 3.81
N VAL A 83 16.55 -6.44 4.79
CA VAL A 83 17.35 -7.67 4.80
C VAL A 83 16.44 -8.89 4.97
N ASP A 84 16.66 -9.87 4.10
CA ASP A 84 16.08 -11.21 4.22
C ASP A 84 16.90 -12.03 5.22
N ASN A 85 16.53 -11.95 6.50
CA ASN A 85 17.19 -12.66 7.60
C ASN A 85 17.10 -14.19 7.48
N THR A 86 16.22 -14.72 6.60
CA THR A 86 16.18 -16.17 6.34
C THR A 86 17.35 -16.63 5.47
N LYS A 87 17.88 -15.73 4.62
CA LYS A 87 19.04 -16.00 3.75
C LYS A 87 20.36 -15.62 4.39
N ASN A 88 20.38 -14.54 5.17
CA ASN A 88 21.57 -14.13 5.90
C ASN A 88 21.18 -13.55 7.28
N PRO A 89 21.17 -14.37 8.35
CA PRO A 89 20.65 -13.99 9.65
C PRO A 89 21.49 -12.93 10.38
N ASN A 90 22.72 -12.67 9.93
CA ASN A 90 23.65 -11.74 10.57
C ASN A 90 23.85 -10.46 9.75
N LYS A 91 23.15 -10.29 8.62
CA LYS A 91 23.30 -9.08 7.80
C LYS A 91 22.46 -7.96 8.42
N GLU A 92 23.12 -6.86 8.78
CA GLU A 92 22.43 -5.68 9.26
C GLU A 92 21.88 -4.84 8.10
N PRO A 93 20.70 -4.20 8.27
CA PRO A 93 20.19 -3.25 7.30
C PRO A 93 21.06 -1.98 7.27
N LYS A 94 21.22 -1.41 6.08
CA LYS A 94 21.89 -0.12 5.88
C LYS A 94 20.97 1.03 6.27
N SER A 95 21.55 2.09 6.84
CA SER A 95 20.85 3.37 6.95
C SER A 95 20.72 4.01 5.56
N LEU A 96 19.73 4.88 5.37
CA LEU A 96 19.61 5.70 4.16
C LEU A 96 20.85 6.59 3.94
N ASP A 97 21.49 7.01 5.03
CA ASP A 97 22.70 7.84 5.00
C ASP A 97 23.91 7.08 4.43
N ASP A 98 23.92 5.75 4.53
CA ASP A 98 24.98 4.88 4.02
C ASP A 98 24.87 4.65 2.50
N LEU A 99 23.78 5.10 1.88
CA LEU A 99 23.53 4.93 0.45
C LEU A 99 24.25 6.00 -0.38
N THR A 100 24.37 5.77 -1.68
CA THR A 100 24.81 6.82 -2.60
C THR A 100 23.71 7.90 -2.75
N ALA A 101 24.10 9.09 -3.18
CA ALA A 101 23.13 10.16 -3.46
C ALA A 101 22.08 9.74 -4.51
N GLU A 102 22.49 8.96 -5.51
CA GLU A 102 21.59 8.42 -6.53
C GLU A 102 20.60 7.41 -5.96
N GLN A 103 21.07 6.50 -5.09
CA GLN A 103 20.20 5.53 -4.42
C GLN A 103 19.17 6.23 -3.52
N ARG A 104 19.60 7.21 -2.71
CA ARG A 104 18.67 8.01 -1.89
C ARG A 104 17.62 8.71 -2.74
N LYS A 105 18.05 9.33 -3.86
CA LYS A 105 17.13 10.01 -4.78
C LYS A 105 16.09 9.05 -5.36
N ASN A 106 16.52 7.89 -5.85
CA ASN A 106 15.61 6.89 -6.44
C ASN A 106 14.62 6.35 -5.40
N HIS A 107 15.09 6.05 -4.19
CA HIS A 107 14.26 5.60 -3.07
C HIS A 107 13.21 6.67 -2.69
N SER A 108 13.65 7.91 -2.52
CA SER A 108 12.79 9.05 -2.23
C SER A 108 11.70 9.27 -3.27
N GLN A 109 12.06 9.22 -4.56
CA GLN A 109 11.13 9.42 -5.67
C GLN A 109 10.05 8.33 -5.69
N LEU A 110 10.43 7.08 -5.39
CA LEU A 110 9.47 5.99 -5.31
C LEU A 110 8.53 6.15 -4.10
N ILE A 111 9.04 6.58 -2.95
CA ILE A 111 8.22 6.89 -1.77
C ILE A 111 7.24 8.03 -2.06
N ASP A 112 7.67 9.13 -2.69
CA ASP A 112 6.79 10.26 -3.02
C ASP A 112 5.65 9.81 -3.97
N LYS A 113 5.98 8.95 -4.94
CA LYS A 113 5.00 8.35 -5.83
C LYS A 113 3.99 7.49 -5.07
N ILE A 114 4.46 6.64 -4.15
CA ILE A 114 3.59 5.82 -3.30
C ILE A 114 2.62 6.71 -2.51
N TRP A 115 3.11 7.74 -1.81
CA TRP A 115 2.23 8.62 -1.04
C TRP A 115 1.23 9.39 -1.90
N SER A 116 1.62 9.79 -3.10
CA SER A 116 0.71 10.43 -4.05
C SER A 116 -0.42 9.49 -4.47
N GLU A 117 -0.12 8.21 -4.69
CA GLU A 117 -1.09 7.19 -5.09
C GLU A 117 -1.96 6.74 -3.91
N GLU A 118 -1.42 6.64 -2.68
CA GLU A 118 -2.19 6.42 -1.45
C GLU A 118 -3.24 7.52 -1.25
N LEU A 119 -2.85 8.79 -1.44
CA LEU A 119 -3.79 9.93 -1.38
C LEU A 119 -4.87 9.83 -2.46
N ARG A 120 -4.52 9.47 -3.70
CA ARG A 120 -5.50 9.30 -4.79
C ARG A 120 -6.47 8.17 -4.47
N PHE A 121 -5.97 7.05 -3.96
CA PHE A 121 -6.81 5.91 -3.60
C PHE A 121 -7.72 6.23 -2.41
N LEU A 122 -7.24 6.96 -1.41
CA LEU A 122 -8.04 7.47 -0.30
C LEU A 122 -9.17 8.39 -0.78
N ASP A 123 -8.85 9.34 -1.69
CA ASP A 123 -9.85 10.22 -2.32
C ASP A 123 -10.91 9.42 -3.09
N ALA A 124 -10.51 8.37 -3.81
CA ALA A 124 -11.43 7.52 -4.56
C ALA A 124 -12.38 6.74 -3.62
N GLN A 125 -11.85 6.18 -2.52
CA GLN A 125 -12.66 5.50 -1.51
C GLN A 125 -13.68 6.44 -0.84
N TYR A 126 -13.26 7.68 -0.53
CA TYR A 126 -14.16 8.68 0.04
C TYR A 126 -15.28 9.07 -0.93
N LYS A 127 -14.94 9.34 -2.20
CA LYS A 127 -15.92 9.68 -3.25
C LYS A 127 -16.89 8.52 -3.51
N ALA A 128 -16.42 7.28 -3.41
CA ALA A 128 -17.24 6.08 -3.51
C ALA A 128 -18.08 5.81 -2.25
N GLY A 129 -18.03 6.67 -1.23
CA GLY A 129 -18.81 6.53 0.00
C GLY A 129 -18.39 5.35 0.87
N LEU A 130 -17.16 4.83 0.69
CA LEU A 130 -16.67 3.65 1.42
C LEU A 130 -16.04 4.01 2.77
N ILE A 131 -15.68 5.27 2.96
CA ILE A 131 -15.11 5.79 4.21
C ILE A 131 -15.86 7.05 4.65
N LYS A 132 -15.94 7.24 5.97
CA LYS A 132 -16.55 8.43 6.57
C LYS A 132 -15.61 9.63 6.43
N GLU A 133 -16.19 10.82 6.39
CA GLU A 133 -15.46 12.08 6.24
C GLU A 133 -14.40 12.30 7.33
N ASP A 134 -14.70 11.96 8.59
CA ASP A 134 -13.74 12.10 9.69
C ASP A 134 -12.50 11.21 9.49
N ASN A 135 -12.71 9.95 9.09
CA ASN A 135 -11.61 9.03 8.76
C ASN A 135 -10.81 9.55 7.57
N TYR A 136 -11.50 9.99 6.52
CA TYR A 136 -10.88 10.58 5.33
C TYR A 136 -9.97 11.77 5.68
N LYS A 137 -10.45 12.71 6.50
CA LYS A 137 -9.66 13.90 6.89
C LYS A 137 -8.43 13.52 7.71
N VAL A 138 -8.57 12.59 8.64
CA VAL A 138 -7.45 12.12 9.48
C VAL A 138 -6.41 11.43 8.62
N ASP A 139 -6.82 10.47 7.79
CA ASP A 139 -5.90 9.69 6.94
C ASP A 139 -5.21 10.58 5.91
N LYS A 140 -5.95 11.51 5.30
CA LYS A 140 -5.40 12.48 4.35
C LYS A 140 -4.32 13.34 4.99
N SER A 141 -4.60 13.91 6.16
CA SER A 141 -3.63 14.73 6.89
C SER A 141 -2.38 13.93 7.25
N ASN A 142 -2.53 12.65 7.61
CA ASN A 142 -1.39 11.79 7.92
C ASN A 142 -0.54 11.51 6.68
N PHE A 143 -1.16 11.19 5.54
CA PHE A 143 -0.43 10.94 4.29
C PHE A 143 0.24 12.20 3.74
N GLU A 144 -0.41 13.36 3.81
CA GLU A 144 0.18 14.65 3.44
C GLU A 144 1.41 14.96 4.31
N TYR A 145 1.31 14.76 5.62
CA TYR A 145 2.44 14.93 6.54
C TYR A 145 3.61 13.98 6.24
N LEU A 146 3.33 12.69 5.98
CA LEU A 146 4.37 11.71 5.63
C LEU A 146 5.06 12.06 4.32
N ARG A 147 4.30 12.55 3.34
CA ARG A 147 4.82 13.01 2.06
C ARG A 147 5.72 14.23 2.22
N GLU A 148 5.26 15.26 2.93
CA GLU A 148 6.04 16.47 3.20
C GLU A 148 7.33 16.15 3.95
N LYS A 149 7.26 15.28 4.97
CA LYS A 149 8.44 14.82 5.70
C LYS A 149 9.43 14.10 4.79
N ASN A 150 8.96 13.29 3.84
CA ASN A 150 9.83 12.68 2.84
C ASN A 150 10.51 13.76 1.99
N SER A 151 9.78 14.76 1.50
CA SER A 151 10.37 15.86 0.72
C SER A 151 11.46 16.62 1.49
N LEU A 152 11.26 16.85 2.79
CA LEU A 152 12.22 17.58 3.64
C LEU A 152 13.51 16.80 3.93
N ASN A 153 13.46 15.47 3.98
CA ASN A 153 14.64 14.63 4.26
C ASN A 153 15.53 14.38 3.03
N ASN A 154 15.16 14.93 1.86
CA ASN A 154 15.87 14.71 0.59
C ASN A 154 16.53 15.97 0.02
N HIS A 155 16.60 17.03 0.83
CA HIS A 155 17.35 18.27 0.58
C HIS A 155 18.54 18.38 1.54
#